data_AF-A0A2R2WC99-F1
#
_entry.id   AF-A0A2R2WC99-F1
#
_cell.length_a   1.000
_cell.length_b   1.000
_cell.length_c   1.000
_cell.angle_alpha   90.00
_cell.angle_beta   90.00
_cell.angle_gamma   90.00
#
_symmetry.space_group_name_H-M   'P 1'
#
loop_
_entity.id
_entity.type
_entity.pdbx_description
1 polymer ?
#
loop_
_entity_poly.entity_id
_entity_poly.type
_entity_poly.pdbx_seq_one_letter_code
_entity_poly.pdbx_strand_id
1 'polypeptide(L)'
;MSPSAPSDASRPVVGTDLVSVADVADSVRAFGYRYLQRIYTPLEIAQSGGASERLAARFAGKEAVAKILRPDPGSGFPYRDIEIASMPTGAPRVRLRGAARDRAALLRLDTISVSLTHDHGLAFATAVTLLPRKDRHPVKDTIRQVLDQYGHLTTPANRLADSDDLYQAGLTSHATVNVMLALEDELDLEFPDELLSRDTFATIAALDEAARSLGASS
;
A
#
# COMPACT_ATOMS: atom_id res chain seq x y z
N MET A 1 7.85 -34.70 -5.65
CA MET A 1 7.91 -33.32 -6.17
C MET A 1 7.25 -32.44 -5.12
N SER A 2 8.04 -31.76 -4.30
CA SER A 2 7.52 -30.73 -3.40
C SER A 2 6.97 -29.59 -4.26
N PRO A 3 5.80 -29.00 -3.94
CA PRO A 3 5.32 -27.83 -4.66
C PRO A 3 6.40 -26.75 -4.53
N SER A 4 6.89 -26.25 -5.67
CA SER A 4 7.72 -25.05 -5.69
C SER A 4 6.94 -23.96 -4.97
N ALA A 5 7.52 -23.39 -3.91
CA ALA A 5 6.93 -22.26 -3.21
C ALA A 5 6.54 -21.19 -4.26
N PRO A 6 5.31 -20.65 -4.21
CA PRO A 6 4.91 -19.62 -5.16
C PRO A 6 5.94 -18.48 -5.08
N SER A 7 6.43 -18.03 -6.24
CA SER A 7 7.39 -16.94 -6.34
C SER A 7 6.85 -15.73 -5.58
N ASP A 8 7.62 -15.28 -4.60
CA ASP A 8 7.31 -14.27 -3.57
C ASP A 8 7.20 -12.81 -4.10
N ALA A 9 6.79 -12.66 -5.37
CA ALA A 9 6.97 -11.44 -6.16
C ALA A 9 5.93 -10.33 -5.90
N SER A 10 4.84 -10.61 -5.19
CA SER A 10 3.79 -9.63 -4.96
C SER A 10 3.09 -9.81 -3.62
N ARG A 11 2.75 -8.69 -2.98
CA ARG A 11 1.98 -8.66 -1.73
C ARG A 11 0.52 -8.29 -2.02
N PRO A 12 -0.47 -9.00 -1.45
CA PRO A 12 -1.86 -8.59 -1.55
C PRO A 12 -2.09 -7.29 -0.78
N VAL A 13 -2.86 -6.39 -1.39
CA VAL A 13 -3.41 -5.20 -0.73
C VAL A 13 -4.91 -5.29 -0.77
N VAL A 14 -5.53 -5.00 0.37
CA VAL A 14 -6.97 -5.12 0.56
C VAL A 14 -7.53 -3.75 0.94
N GLY A 15 -8.68 -3.43 0.38
CA GLY A 15 -9.54 -2.35 0.85
C GLY A 15 -10.93 -2.91 1.11
N THR A 16 -11.58 -2.44 2.17
CA THR A 16 -12.94 -2.87 2.52
C THR A 16 -13.75 -1.69 3.01
N ASP A 17 -15.05 -1.70 2.75
CA ASP A 17 -15.94 -0.64 3.21
C ASP A 17 -17.38 -1.13 3.40
N LEU A 18 -18.10 -0.48 4.33
CA LEU A 18 -19.49 -0.73 4.67
C LEU A 18 -20.26 0.59 4.65
N VAL A 19 -21.37 0.63 3.91
CA VAL A 19 -22.15 1.84 3.62
C VAL A 19 -23.61 1.63 4.01
N SER A 20 -24.21 2.63 4.65
CA SER A 20 -25.65 2.72 4.88
C SER A 20 -26.39 3.00 3.58
N VAL A 21 -27.33 2.13 3.20
CA VAL A 21 -28.21 2.37 2.04
C VAL A 21 -29.10 3.59 2.28
N ALA A 22 -29.53 3.81 3.53
CA ALA A 22 -30.36 4.95 3.90
C ALA A 22 -29.63 6.27 3.66
N ASP A 23 -28.35 6.38 4.03
CA ASP A 23 -27.56 7.60 3.91
C ASP A 23 -27.33 7.99 2.44
N VAL A 24 -27.12 6.99 1.57
CA VAL A 24 -27.05 7.20 0.12
C VAL A 24 -28.40 7.63 -0.41
N ALA A 25 -29.50 7.00 0.03
CA ALA A 25 -30.84 7.39 -0.38
C ALA A 25 -31.20 8.82 0.07
N ASP A 26 -30.83 9.20 1.29
CA ASP A 26 -30.98 10.56 1.82
C ASP A 26 -30.18 11.57 1.00
N SER A 27 -28.93 11.25 0.65
CA SER A 27 -28.08 12.09 -0.19
C SER A 27 -28.66 12.28 -1.59
N VAL A 28 -29.19 11.21 -2.19
CA VAL A 28 -29.87 11.27 -3.49
C VAL A 28 -31.13 12.12 -3.40
N ARG A 29 -31.93 11.99 -2.34
CA ARG A 29 -33.13 12.82 -2.13
C ARG A 29 -32.80 14.29 -1.92
N ALA A 30 -31.77 14.59 -1.13
CA ALA A 30 -31.39 15.96 -0.78
C ALA A 30 -30.71 16.70 -1.94
N PHE A 31 -29.83 16.03 -2.70
CA PHE A 31 -28.95 16.67 -3.68
C PHE A 31 -29.19 16.24 -5.12
N GLY A 32 -30.00 15.20 -5.33
CA GLY A 32 -30.41 14.71 -6.64
C GLY A 32 -29.25 14.43 -7.58
N TYR A 33 -29.38 14.90 -8.81
CA TYR A 33 -28.44 14.61 -9.88
C TYR A 33 -27.03 15.17 -9.63
N ARG A 34 -26.88 16.23 -8.82
CA ARG A 34 -25.56 16.81 -8.48
C ARG A 34 -24.72 15.83 -7.66
N TYR A 35 -25.33 15.14 -6.70
CA TYR A 35 -24.66 14.08 -5.93
C TYR A 35 -24.31 12.92 -6.86
N LEU A 36 -25.26 12.48 -7.69
CA LEU A 36 -25.03 11.35 -8.60
C LEU A 36 -23.86 11.61 -9.56
N GLN A 37 -23.80 12.78 -10.18
CA GLN A 37 -22.73 13.13 -11.11
C GLN A 37 -21.37 13.35 -10.43
N ARG A 38 -21.34 13.61 -9.12
CA ARG A 38 -20.07 13.76 -8.39
C ARG A 38 -19.43 12.41 -8.08
N ILE A 39 -20.25 11.39 -7.81
CA ILE A 39 -19.80 10.10 -7.29
C ILE A 39 -19.80 9.00 -8.38
N TYR A 40 -20.79 9.00 -9.26
CA TYR A 40 -21.03 7.92 -10.21
C TYR A 40 -20.85 8.39 -11.66
N THR A 41 -20.38 7.47 -12.49
CA THR A 41 -20.38 7.60 -13.94
C THR A 41 -21.78 7.39 -14.51
N PRO A 42 -22.04 7.83 -15.77
CA PRO A 42 -23.33 7.60 -16.42
C PRO A 42 -23.70 6.11 -16.51
N LEU A 43 -22.72 5.23 -16.73
CA LEU A 43 -22.94 3.79 -16.82
C LEU A 43 -23.39 3.21 -15.48
N GLU A 44 -22.75 3.61 -14.38
CA GLU A 44 -23.13 3.17 -13.03
C GLU A 44 -24.54 3.61 -12.64
N ILE A 45 -24.90 4.85 -12.98
CA ILE A 45 -26.25 5.39 -12.74
C ILE A 45 -27.27 4.56 -13.52
N ALA A 46 -27.02 4.31 -14.81
CA ALA A 46 -27.91 3.54 -15.66
C ALA A 46 -28.09 2.10 -15.14
N GLN A 47 -26.99 1.41 -14.79
CA GLN A 47 -27.03 0.04 -14.26
C GLN A 47 -27.65 -0.07 -12.86
N SER A 48 -27.62 1.01 -12.08
CA SER A 48 -28.27 1.04 -10.77
C SER A 48 -29.79 1.19 -10.88
N GLY A 49 -30.31 1.72 -12.00
CA GLY A 49 -31.75 1.78 -12.25
C GLY A 49 -32.56 2.53 -11.19
N GLY A 50 -31.94 3.49 -10.50
CA GLY A 50 -32.55 4.22 -9.39
C GLY A 50 -32.59 3.49 -8.04
N ALA A 51 -32.11 2.25 -7.95
CA ALA A 51 -32.06 1.51 -6.69
C ALA A 51 -30.93 2.00 -5.79
N SER A 52 -31.28 2.48 -4.58
CA SER A 52 -30.32 2.98 -3.59
C SER A 52 -29.36 1.90 -3.12
N GLU A 53 -29.79 0.65 -3.02
CA GLU A 53 -28.96 -0.50 -2.64
C GLU A 53 -27.81 -0.70 -3.64
N ARG A 54 -28.11 -0.57 -4.93
CA ARG A 54 -27.12 -0.72 -6.01
C ARG A 54 -26.15 0.46 -6.08
N LEU A 55 -26.62 1.66 -5.74
CA LEU A 55 -25.77 2.84 -5.62
C LEU A 55 -24.84 2.70 -4.40
N ALA A 56 -25.39 2.31 -3.24
CA ALA A 56 -24.64 2.09 -2.01
C ALA A 56 -23.58 0.99 -2.17
N ALA A 57 -23.90 -0.13 -2.83
CA ALA A 57 -22.93 -1.18 -3.13
C ALA A 57 -21.78 -0.68 -3.99
N ARG A 58 -22.06 0.15 -5.01
CA ARG A 58 -21.00 0.78 -5.81
C ARG A 58 -20.20 1.79 -5.01
N PHE A 59 -20.85 2.55 -4.12
CA PHE A 59 -20.16 3.51 -3.26
C PHE A 59 -19.19 2.79 -2.31
N ALA A 60 -19.64 1.73 -1.63
CA ALA A 60 -18.77 0.87 -0.82
C ALA A 60 -17.60 0.31 -1.66
N GLY A 61 -17.87 -0.13 -2.89
CA GLY A 61 -16.82 -0.57 -3.81
C GLY A 61 -15.80 0.52 -4.13
N LYS A 62 -16.25 1.76 -4.37
CA LYS A 62 -15.36 2.90 -4.66
C LYS A 62 -14.51 3.26 -3.44
N GLU A 63 -15.07 3.25 -2.25
CA GLU A 63 -14.33 3.47 -0.99
C GLU A 63 -13.30 2.36 -0.75
N ALA A 64 -13.69 1.09 -0.97
CA ALA A 64 -12.76 -0.04 -0.88
C ALA A 64 -11.58 0.13 -1.85
N VAL A 65 -11.82 0.55 -3.10
CA VAL A 65 -10.76 0.86 -4.06
C VAL A 65 -9.94 2.09 -3.64
N ALA A 66 -10.58 3.15 -3.12
CA ALA A 66 -9.87 4.34 -2.64
C ALA A 66 -8.90 4.02 -1.50
N LYS A 67 -9.24 3.08 -0.61
CA LYS A 67 -8.36 2.59 0.46
C LYS A 67 -7.13 1.83 -0.06
N ILE A 68 -7.23 1.20 -1.23
CA ILE A 68 -6.07 0.63 -1.93
C ILE A 68 -5.20 1.75 -2.52
N LEU A 69 -5.83 2.75 -3.15
CA LEU A 69 -5.14 3.85 -3.82
C LEU A 69 -4.46 4.84 -2.86
N ARG A 70 -4.92 4.91 -1.60
CA ARG A 70 -4.40 5.78 -0.54
C ARG A 70 -4.10 7.19 -1.05
N PRO A 71 -5.11 7.93 -1.55
CA PRO A 71 -4.90 9.29 -2.03
C PRO A 71 -4.46 10.20 -0.88
N ASP A 72 -3.72 11.26 -1.20
CA ASP A 72 -3.22 12.19 -0.18
C ASP A 72 -4.40 12.87 0.53
N PRO A 73 -4.36 13.00 1.88
CA PRO A 73 -5.42 13.65 2.64
C PRO A 73 -5.72 15.06 2.11
N GLY A 74 -7.00 15.40 1.97
CA GLY A 74 -7.42 16.73 1.50
C GLY A 74 -7.29 16.98 -0.01
N SER A 75 -6.78 16.02 -0.80
CA SER A 75 -6.62 16.16 -2.26
C SER A 75 -7.94 16.26 -3.06
N GLY A 76 -9.10 16.05 -2.42
CA GLY A 76 -10.39 16.06 -3.10
C GLY A 76 -10.55 14.91 -4.11
N PHE A 77 -9.98 13.74 -3.77
CA PHE A 77 -9.92 12.56 -4.65
C PHE A 77 -11.27 12.26 -5.34
N PRO A 78 -11.32 12.28 -6.70
CA PRO A 78 -12.58 12.22 -7.42
C PRO A 78 -13.13 10.80 -7.51
N TYR A 79 -14.12 10.45 -6.69
CA TYR A 79 -14.77 9.12 -6.71
C TYR A 79 -15.29 8.67 -8.08
N ARG A 80 -15.63 9.62 -8.97
CA ARG A 80 -16.05 9.34 -10.34
C ARG A 80 -14.95 8.73 -11.21
N ASP A 81 -13.68 8.91 -10.83
CA ASP A 81 -12.53 8.31 -11.51
C ASP A 81 -12.38 6.82 -11.21
N ILE A 82 -13.06 6.30 -10.19
CA ILE A 82 -13.20 4.87 -9.91
C ILE A 82 -14.55 4.42 -10.45
N GLU A 83 -14.61 3.78 -11.61
CA GLU A 83 -15.86 3.23 -12.15
C GLU A 83 -16.00 1.75 -11.77
N ILE A 84 -17.15 1.35 -11.23
CA ILE A 84 -17.50 -0.04 -10.92
C ILE A 84 -18.78 -0.42 -11.67
N ALA A 85 -18.58 -1.05 -12.83
CA ALA A 85 -19.67 -1.47 -13.70
C ALA A 85 -19.87 -2.99 -13.63
N SER A 86 -21.12 -3.43 -13.75
CA SER A 86 -21.45 -4.84 -13.91
C SER A 86 -21.17 -5.26 -15.36
N MET A 87 -20.42 -6.35 -15.53
CA MET A 87 -20.22 -7.01 -16.81
C MET A 87 -21.51 -7.72 -17.27
N PRO A 88 -21.65 -8.09 -18.55
CA PRO A 88 -22.79 -8.90 -19.01
C PRO A 88 -22.97 -10.22 -18.25
N THR A 89 -21.89 -10.76 -17.70
CA THR A 89 -21.90 -11.96 -16.84
C THR A 89 -22.43 -11.70 -15.42
N GLY A 90 -22.70 -10.45 -15.05
CA GLY A 90 -23.09 -10.02 -13.71
C GLY A 90 -21.90 -9.64 -12.80
N ALA A 91 -20.69 -10.09 -13.11
CA ALA A 91 -19.50 -9.80 -12.29
C ALA A 91 -19.16 -8.29 -12.30
N PRO A 92 -18.84 -7.66 -11.16
CA PRO A 92 -18.40 -6.27 -11.12
C PRO A 92 -16.97 -6.14 -11.66
N ARG A 93 -16.68 -5.04 -12.35
CA ARG A 93 -15.34 -4.72 -12.86
C ARG A 93 -14.96 -3.28 -12.51
N VAL A 94 -13.75 -3.11 -11.99
CA VAL A 94 -13.16 -1.79 -11.72
C VAL A 94 -12.50 -1.24 -12.99
N ARG A 95 -12.75 0.04 -13.28
CA ARG A 95 -12.06 0.81 -14.31
C ARG A 95 -11.62 2.15 -13.73
N LEU A 96 -10.31 2.34 -13.64
CA LEU A 96 -9.70 3.57 -13.13
C LEU A 96 -9.48 4.58 -14.26
N ARG A 97 -9.70 5.85 -13.97
CA ARG A 97 -9.53 7.00 -14.88
C ARG A 97 -8.83 8.14 -14.15
N GLY A 98 -8.43 9.17 -14.87
CA GLY A 98 -7.90 10.43 -14.31
C GLY A 98 -6.90 10.21 -13.17
N ALA A 99 -7.14 10.90 -12.05
CA ALA A 99 -6.27 10.86 -10.88
C ALA A 99 -6.18 9.47 -10.24
N ALA A 100 -7.26 8.68 -10.28
CA ALA A 100 -7.26 7.32 -9.75
C ALA A 100 -6.33 6.39 -10.55
N ARG A 101 -6.34 6.50 -11.88
CA ARG A 101 -5.45 5.74 -12.76
C ARG A 101 -3.99 6.15 -12.55
N ASP A 102 -3.73 7.46 -12.48
CA ASP A 102 -2.37 7.97 -12.35
C ASP A 102 -1.78 7.56 -10.98
N ARG A 103 -2.61 7.55 -9.91
CA ARG A 103 -2.22 7.02 -8.60
C ARG A 103 -1.95 5.51 -8.64
N ALA A 104 -2.80 4.73 -9.30
CA ALA A 104 -2.59 3.30 -9.44
C ALA A 104 -1.29 2.97 -10.19
N ALA A 105 -0.97 3.75 -11.24
CA ALA A 105 0.27 3.61 -11.99
C ALA A 105 1.51 3.96 -11.15
N LEU A 106 1.44 5.03 -10.34
CA LEU A 106 2.51 5.40 -9.41
C LEU A 106 2.79 4.30 -8.39
N LEU A 107 1.73 3.69 -7.86
CA LEU A 107 1.82 2.56 -6.94
C LEU A 107 2.16 1.23 -7.64
N ARG A 108 2.18 1.21 -8.98
CA ARG A 108 2.37 -0.01 -9.80
C ARG A 108 1.39 -1.12 -9.44
N LEU A 109 0.14 -0.76 -9.13
CA LEU A 109 -0.90 -1.74 -8.84
C LEU A 109 -1.19 -2.58 -10.09
N ASP A 110 -1.38 -3.88 -9.88
CA ASP A 110 -2.00 -4.74 -10.89
C ASP A 110 -3.52 -4.49 -10.97
N THR A 111 -4.24 -5.39 -11.62
CA THR A 111 -5.69 -5.37 -11.78
C THR A 111 -6.37 -5.48 -10.42
N ILE A 112 -7.25 -4.52 -10.13
CA ILE A 112 -8.07 -4.53 -8.92
C ILE A 112 -9.31 -5.39 -9.14
N SER A 113 -9.44 -6.45 -8.35
CA SER A 113 -10.66 -7.26 -8.25
C SER A 113 -11.56 -6.71 -7.15
N VAL A 114 -12.87 -6.73 -7.34
CA VAL A 114 -13.84 -6.25 -6.35
C VAL A 114 -15.00 -7.24 -6.21
N SER A 115 -15.52 -7.37 -4.99
CA SER A 115 -16.76 -8.06 -4.69
C SER A 115 -17.69 -7.10 -3.95
N LEU A 116 -18.97 -7.12 -4.33
CA LEU A 116 -20.01 -6.25 -3.79
C LEU A 116 -21.15 -7.11 -3.26
N THR A 117 -21.72 -6.74 -2.12
CA THR A 117 -22.96 -7.32 -1.60
C THR A 117 -23.78 -6.27 -0.90
N HIS A 118 -25.08 -6.49 -0.76
CA HIS A 118 -25.95 -5.67 0.06
C HIS A 118 -27.00 -6.55 0.73
N ASP A 119 -27.32 -6.23 1.98
CA ASP A 119 -28.33 -6.93 2.75
C ASP A 119 -28.87 -6.03 3.87
N HIS A 120 -30.15 -6.17 4.20
CA HIS A 120 -30.80 -5.47 5.32
C HIS A 120 -30.46 -3.96 5.48
N GLY A 121 -30.38 -3.21 4.38
CA GLY A 121 -30.11 -1.76 4.41
C GLY A 121 -28.63 -1.38 4.53
N LEU A 122 -27.73 -2.35 4.45
CA LEU A 122 -26.29 -2.16 4.39
C LEU A 122 -25.75 -2.63 3.04
N ALA A 123 -24.68 -1.99 2.58
CA ALA A 123 -23.94 -2.40 1.41
C ALA A 123 -22.46 -2.53 1.76
N PHE A 124 -21.84 -3.64 1.36
CA PHE A 124 -20.47 -3.99 1.69
C PHE A 124 -19.67 -4.26 0.44
N ALA A 125 -18.38 -3.91 0.48
CA ALA A 125 -17.45 -4.27 -0.58
C ALA A 125 -16.07 -4.61 -0.03
N THR A 126 -15.40 -5.49 -0.79
CA THR A 126 -13.97 -5.77 -0.64
C THR A 126 -13.31 -5.65 -2.01
N ALA A 127 -12.21 -4.91 -2.06
CA ALA A 127 -11.33 -4.82 -3.21
C ALA A 127 -9.97 -5.46 -2.86
N VAL A 128 -9.37 -6.14 -3.82
CA VAL A 128 -8.06 -6.77 -3.69
C VAL A 128 -7.24 -6.49 -4.94
N THR A 129 -5.96 -6.21 -4.75
CA THR A 129 -4.97 -6.17 -5.83
C THR A 129 -3.65 -6.74 -5.36
N LEU A 130 -2.79 -7.06 -6.31
CA LEU A 130 -1.39 -7.35 -6.04
C LEU A 130 -0.57 -6.07 -6.22
N LEU A 131 0.28 -5.80 -5.24
CA LEU A 131 1.37 -4.86 -5.39
C LEU A 131 2.64 -5.67 -5.67
N PRO A 132 3.43 -5.31 -6.69
CA PRO A 132 4.80 -5.79 -6.76
C PRO A 132 5.47 -5.38 -5.45
N ARG A 133 6.15 -6.32 -4.80
CA ARG A 133 7.07 -5.90 -3.73
C ARG A 133 8.07 -4.96 -4.39
N LYS A 134 8.39 -3.81 -3.75
CA LYS A 134 9.60 -3.04 -4.10
C LYS A 134 10.69 -4.08 -4.30
N ASP A 135 11.43 -4.02 -5.42
CA ASP A 135 12.60 -4.88 -5.60
C ASP A 135 13.37 -4.79 -4.29
N ARG A 136 13.42 -5.89 -3.53
CA ARG A 136 14.26 -5.95 -2.34
C ARG A 136 15.64 -5.74 -2.93
N HIS A 137 16.19 -4.54 -2.76
CA HIS A 137 17.64 -4.44 -2.72
C HIS A 137 18.04 -5.47 -1.65
N PRO A 138 18.98 -6.39 -1.95
CA PRO A 138 19.53 -7.28 -0.94
C PRO A 138 19.73 -6.47 0.33
N VAL A 139 19.32 -6.98 1.50
CA VAL A 139 19.32 -6.22 2.77
C VAL A 139 20.60 -5.38 2.96
N LYS A 140 21.75 -5.91 2.52
CA LYS A 140 23.05 -5.24 2.47
C LYS A 140 23.11 -3.95 1.63
N ASP A 141 22.47 -3.91 0.47
CA ASP A 141 22.43 -2.72 -0.40
C ASP A 141 21.62 -1.61 0.27
N THR A 142 20.49 -1.93 0.89
CA THR A 142 19.72 -0.98 1.70
C THR A 142 20.55 -0.49 2.89
N ILE A 143 21.23 -1.39 3.60
CA ILE A 143 22.13 -1.02 4.71
C ILE A 143 23.21 -0.05 4.22
N ARG A 144 23.86 -0.34 3.09
CA ARG A 144 24.89 0.53 2.52
C ARG A 144 24.34 1.91 2.16
N GLN A 145 23.15 1.97 1.55
CA GLN A 145 22.50 3.24 1.21
C GLN A 145 22.17 4.06 2.46
N VAL A 146 21.59 3.42 3.49
CA VAL A 146 21.27 4.08 4.76
C VAL A 146 22.55 4.56 5.47
N LEU A 147 23.61 3.76 5.46
CA LEU A 147 24.91 4.15 6.02
C LEU A 147 25.53 5.36 5.29
N ASP A 148 25.44 5.41 3.97
CA ASP A 148 25.91 6.55 3.18
C ASP A 148 25.12 7.83 3.49
N GLN A 149 23.81 7.71 3.72
CA GLN A 149 22.94 8.86 3.95
C GLN A 149 22.95 9.35 5.41
N TYR A 150 23.01 8.44 6.38
CA TYR A 150 22.78 8.74 7.80
C TYR A 150 23.94 8.33 8.72
N GLY A 151 24.86 7.48 8.25
CA GLY A 151 25.97 6.95 9.03
C GLY A 151 27.14 7.92 9.23
N HIS A 152 27.21 8.99 8.41
CA HIS A 152 28.28 9.99 8.44
C HIS A 152 29.70 9.39 8.37
N LEU A 153 29.84 8.31 7.59
CA LEU A 153 31.10 7.60 7.43
C LEU A 153 32.13 8.47 6.69
N THR A 154 33.39 8.32 7.05
CA THR A 154 34.54 8.93 6.36
C THR A 154 34.82 8.28 5.01
N THR A 155 34.41 7.02 4.84
CA THR A 155 34.52 6.25 3.61
C THR A 155 33.12 5.85 3.14
N PRO A 156 32.78 6.04 1.85
CA PRO A 156 31.49 5.59 1.32
C PRO A 156 31.25 4.12 1.61
N ALA A 157 30.03 3.79 2.02
CA ALA A 157 29.64 2.45 2.43
C ALA A 157 29.96 1.45 1.33
N ASN A 158 29.76 1.77 0.04
CA ASN A 158 30.07 0.88 -1.08
C ASN A 158 31.56 0.47 -1.23
N ARG A 159 32.49 1.11 -0.51
CA ARG A 159 33.93 0.77 -0.50
C ARG A 159 34.36 -0.01 0.74
N LEU A 160 33.48 -0.17 1.73
CA LEU A 160 33.75 -0.94 2.94
C LEU A 160 33.46 -2.43 2.71
N ALA A 161 34.34 -3.29 3.22
CA ALA A 161 34.06 -4.72 3.33
C ALA A 161 32.95 -4.96 4.35
N ASP A 162 32.22 -6.07 4.22
CA ASP A 162 31.09 -6.38 5.12
C ASP A 162 31.53 -6.52 6.59
N SER A 163 32.80 -6.86 6.83
CA SER A 163 33.40 -7.08 8.14
C SER A 163 34.15 -5.86 8.70
N ASP A 164 34.21 -4.74 7.98
CA ASP A 164 34.92 -3.55 8.45
C ASP A 164 34.20 -2.92 9.65
N ASP A 165 34.99 -2.42 10.60
CA ASP A 165 34.49 -1.74 11.79
C ASP A 165 33.93 -0.36 11.40
N LEU A 166 32.60 -0.21 11.47
CA LEU A 166 31.89 1.00 11.10
C LEU A 166 32.25 2.18 12.02
N TYR A 167 32.59 1.94 13.29
CA TYR A 167 33.03 2.98 14.21
C TYR A 167 34.41 3.53 13.81
N GLN A 168 35.31 2.66 13.34
CA GLN A 168 36.58 3.09 12.76
C GLN A 168 36.39 3.82 11.43
N ALA A 169 35.37 3.44 10.66
CA ALA A 169 34.97 4.14 9.45
C ALA A 169 34.27 5.49 9.71
N GLY A 170 34.01 5.86 10.97
CA GLY A 170 33.48 7.18 11.37
C GLY A 170 32.05 7.17 11.90
N LEU A 171 31.39 6.01 11.99
CA LEU A 171 30.07 5.89 12.58
C LEU A 171 30.11 6.31 14.06
N THR A 172 29.19 7.17 14.47
CA THR A 172 29.08 7.62 15.87
C THR A 172 27.86 7.01 16.55
N SER A 173 27.85 6.94 17.88
CA SER A 173 26.69 6.47 18.65
C SER A 173 25.40 7.29 18.43
N HIS A 174 25.52 8.53 17.94
CA HIS A 174 24.33 9.31 17.56
C HIS A 174 23.85 8.93 16.15
N ALA A 175 24.78 8.74 15.21
CA ALA A 175 24.47 8.32 13.85
C ALA A 175 23.84 6.92 13.80
N THR A 176 24.18 6.01 14.73
CA THR A 176 23.55 4.68 14.82
C THR A 176 22.04 4.76 15.02
N VAL A 177 21.54 5.73 15.79
CA VAL A 177 20.09 5.92 16.01
C VAL A 177 19.41 6.31 14.71
N ASN A 178 20.01 7.22 13.93
CA ASN A 178 19.44 7.65 12.65
C ASN A 178 19.48 6.51 11.61
N VAL A 179 20.56 5.74 11.57
CA VAL A 179 20.68 4.55 10.73
C VAL A 179 19.61 3.52 11.11
N MET A 180 19.41 3.26 12.41
CA MET A 180 18.37 2.35 12.89
C MET A 180 16.97 2.78 12.43
N LEU A 181 16.57 4.02 12.70
CA LEU A 181 15.24 4.53 12.31
C LEU A 181 15.01 4.45 10.80
N ALA A 182 16.05 4.73 10.01
CA ALA A 182 15.97 4.63 8.55
C ALA A 182 15.91 3.17 8.07
N LEU A 183 16.57 2.23 8.74
CA LEU A 183 16.46 0.80 8.46
C LEU A 183 15.07 0.26 8.81
N GLU A 184 14.48 0.68 9.93
CA GLU A 184 13.11 0.32 10.31
C GLU A 184 12.10 0.73 9.24
N ASP A 185 12.21 1.96 8.74
CA ASP A 185 11.32 2.49 7.70
C ASP A 185 11.53 1.81 6.35
N GLU A 186 12.78 1.69 5.86
CA GLU A 186 13.03 1.14 4.52
C GLU A 186 12.88 -0.39 4.44
N LEU A 187 13.13 -1.10 5.53
CA LEU A 187 13.01 -2.56 5.58
C LEU A 187 11.70 -3.06 6.20
N ASP A 188 10.81 -2.15 6.63
CA ASP A 188 9.52 -2.46 7.29
C ASP A 188 9.73 -3.42 8.49
N LEU A 189 10.66 -3.04 9.38
CA LEU A 189 11.07 -3.80 10.58
C LEU A 189 11.09 -2.91 11.82
N GLU A 190 11.21 -3.53 13.00
CA GLU A 190 11.32 -2.83 14.30
C GLU A 190 12.46 -3.48 15.10
N PHE A 191 13.46 -2.68 15.51
CA PHE A 191 14.58 -3.17 16.30
C PHE A 191 14.20 -3.23 17.79
N PRO A 192 14.17 -4.42 18.40
CA PRO A 192 13.91 -4.54 19.83
C PRO A 192 15.13 -4.08 20.64
N ASP A 193 14.90 -3.67 21.89
CA ASP A 193 15.92 -3.11 22.78
C ASP A 193 17.18 -3.99 22.92
N GLU A 194 17.03 -5.33 22.85
CA GLU A 194 18.15 -6.26 22.96
C GLU A 194 19.12 -6.20 21.77
N LEU A 195 18.63 -5.75 20.60
CA LEU A 195 19.44 -5.54 19.40
C LEU A 195 20.03 -4.13 19.33
N LEU A 196 19.72 -3.24 20.27
CA LEU A 196 20.28 -1.88 20.35
C LEU A 196 21.67 -1.88 20.99
N SER A 197 22.54 -2.76 20.51
CA SER A 197 23.89 -2.98 21.03
C SER A 197 24.94 -2.40 20.09
N ARG A 198 26.12 -2.08 20.64
CA ARG A 198 27.28 -1.69 19.84
C ARG A 198 27.65 -2.76 18.81
N ASP A 199 27.48 -4.04 19.16
CA ASP A 199 27.85 -5.16 18.30
C ASP A 199 26.96 -5.25 17.06
N THR A 200 25.66 -4.95 17.20
CA THR A 200 24.70 -4.90 16.08
C THR A 200 25.12 -3.89 15.01
N PHE A 201 25.65 -2.74 15.43
CA PHE A 201 26.05 -1.64 14.53
C PHE A 201 27.56 -1.66 14.23
N ALA A 202 28.29 -2.71 14.63
CA ALA A 202 29.74 -2.76 14.47
C ALA A 202 30.17 -2.95 13.01
N THR A 203 29.39 -3.70 12.22
CA THR A 203 29.74 -4.04 10.83
C THR A 203 28.49 -4.11 9.95
N ILE A 204 28.66 -4.03 8.64
CA ILE A 204 27.56 -4.23 7.68
C ILE A 204 27.00 -5.66 7.80
N ALA A 205 27.86 -6.65 8.05
CA ALA A 205 27.47 -8.03 8.29
C ALA A 205 26.58 -8.19 9.54
N ALA A 206 26.90 -7.51 10.64
CA ALA A 206 26.12 -7.54 11.87
C ALA A 206 24.74 -6.89 11.68
N LEU A 207 24.67 -5.77 10.95
CA LEU A 207 23.40 -5.13 10.58
C LEU A 207 22.54 -6.03 9.68
N ASP A 208 23.16 -6.71 8.71
CA ASP A 208 22.47 -7.67 7.82
C ASP A 208 21.95 -8.87 8.61
N GLU A 209 22.73 -9.42 9.54
CA GLU A 209 22.31 -10.52 10.43
C GLU A 209 21.15 -10.10 11.33
N ALA A 210 21.23 -8.93 11.96
CA ALA A 210 20.17 -8.40 12.79
C ALA A 210 18.87 -8.18 11.99
N ALA A 211 18.95 -7.52 10.83
CA ALA A 211 17.80 -7.30 9.96
C ALA A 211 17.17 -8.63 9.48
N ARG A 212 17.99 -9.64 9.14
CA ARG A 212 17.50 -10.97 8.76
C ARG A 212 16.82 -11.69 9.93
N SER A 213 17.35 -11.56 11.15
CA SER A 213 16.73 -12.13 12.35
C SER A 213 15.34 -11.55 12.62
N LEU A 214 15.09 -10.32 12.16
CA LEU A 214 13.80 -9.62 12.24
C LEU A 214 12.88 -9.89 11.03
N GLY A 215 13.26 -10.79 10.11
CA GLY A 215 12.43 -11.19 8.98
C GLY A 215 12.70 -10.45 7.66
N ALA A 216 13.78 -9.67 7.57
CA ALA A 216 14.21 -9.11 6.30
C ALA A 216 14.67 -10.24 5.35
N SER A 217 13.89 -10.55 4.33
CA SER A 217 14.24 -11.49 3.25
C SER A 217 15.34 -10.93 2.33
N SER A 218 16.18 -11.81 1.78
CA SER A 218 17.24 -11.47 0.81
C SER A 218 16.69 -11.07 -0.55
#